data_AF-A0AAW5FIA0-F1
#
_entry.id   AF-A0AAW5FIA0-F1
#
_cell.length_a   1.000
_cell.length_b   1.000
_cell.length_c   1.000
_cell.angle_alpha   90.00
_cell.angle_beta   90.00
_cell.angle_gamma   90.00
#
_symmetry.space_group_name_H-M   'P 1'
#
loop_
_entity.id
_entity.type
_entity.pdbx_description
1 polymer ?
#
loop_
_entity_poly.entity_id
_entity_poly.type
_entity_poly.pdbx_seq_one_letter_code
_entity_poly.pdbx_strand_id
1 'polypeptide(L)'
;MQTLGQTAHFNIQYDETLLGPDGNPNAISRAQRVLGVCEAEFGLLASWYKITDGFGPDNRVTVQIIADFAAGGASNNGYKGGNTIIKIGNQTANANAIAAGQSSCMSFVAELVEVLASYRNQHGNAAWNASKSDGEGLSLLCARERFGTGYSLFFGTPWVNSWLQSSRDTQWINASENTDKNPLSFGLSLLFLYYLKNQLNHSIPDIIAAGGDSLAQTYQNLTGKSDATAAFSQLINKYFRPGSTPQLATENPFPLLEGLRREVKLSLDPEPEGKPFHVDEGVALTSPFFTCPKDLYKWFVDSAPKKVTCVATVRGFGLPIYRWRVNGVDLNPPAQLDQPNVQGSITVQATVATDHAAQPSTSALQDVLINYGVGEDDFSSNLVFDLPGVVGHVDLSIEASASERFASSDVSWTAQSITVDNESLHWEARYYTDRERCMKPFLDVAARYIRSDPFFSLVKSLPDPPQEYTRVIRELTQASAQIATLAQHAPDQARELRHAMSSALGIAPAVLDELGKANIRSTAVPHEVPETLLKGMGQQSG
;
A
#
# COMPACT_ATOMS: atom_id res chain seq x y z
N MET A 1 -28.32 -0.91 -35.83
CA MET A 1 -28.12 -1.53 -34.51
C MET A 1 -28.08 -3.03 -34.68
N GLN A 2 -26.99 -3.65 -34.21
CA GLN A 2 -26.79 -5.10 -34.14
C GLN A 2 -26.82 -5.55 -32.68
N THR A 3 -27.32 -6.76 -32.43
CA THR A 3 -27.30 -7.35 -31.07
C THR A 3 -26.00 -8.12 -30.89
N LEU A 4 -25.22 -7.76 -29.87
CA LEU A 4 -23.99 -8.48 -29.51
C LEU A 4 -24.30 -9.72 -28.69
N GLY A 5 -25.19 -9.61 -27.72
CA GLY A 5 -25.50 -10.68 -26.79
C GLY A 5 -26.62 -10.34 -25.82
N GLN A 6 -27.16 -11.39 -25.20
CA GLN A 6 -28.23 -11.30 -24.21
C GLN A 6 -27.79 -12.01 -22.93
N THR A 7 -28.17 -11.45 -21.80
CA THR A 7 -27.90 -12.00 -20.46
C THR A 7 -29.22 -12.23 -19.72
N ALA A 8 -29.22 -12.39 -18.40
CA ALA A 8 -30.44 -12.53 -17.62
C ALA A 8 -31.24 -11.21 -17.62
N HIS A 9 -30.55 -10.07 -17.45
CA HIS A 9 -31.17 -8.76 -17.27
C HIS A 9 -30.91 -7.77 -18.41
N PHE A 10 -30.04 -8.09 -19.38
CA PHE A 10 -29.65 -7.14 -20.42
C PHE A 10 -29.73 -7.70 -21.84
N ASN A 11 -30.01 -6.79 -22.78
CA ASN A 11 -29.80 -6.98 -24.21
C ASN A 11 -28.75 -5.96 -24.66
N ILE A 12 -27.57 -6.40 -25.09
CA ILE A 12 -26.46 -5.52 -25.45
C ILE A 12 -26.41 -5.37 -26.97
N GLN A 13 -26.47 -4.11 -27.42
CA GLN A 13 -26.49 -3.74 -28.82
C GLN A 13 -25.41 -2.71 -29.15
N TYR A 14 -24.98 -2.67 -30.40
CA TYR A 14 -24.04 -1.69 -30.92
C TYR A 14 -24.42 -1.23 -32.33
N ASP A 15 -23.97 -0.05 -32.70
CA ASP A 15 -24.00 0.42 -34.09
C ASP A 15 -22.73 -0.02 -34.82
N GLU A 16 -22.87 -0.94 -35.77
CA GLU A 16 -21.75 -1.53 -36.53
C GLU A 16 -21.04 -0.54 -37.46
N THR A 17 -21.66 0.62 -37.70
CA THR A 17 -21.10 1.67 -38.58
C THR A 17 -20.07 2.55 -37.87
N LEU A 18 -19.90 2.40 -36.56
CA LEU A 18 -19.05 3.27 -35.75
C LEU A 18 -17.63 2.72 -35.65
N LEU A 19 -16.71 3.35 -36.39
CA LEU A 19 -15.28 3.06 -36.38
C LEU A 19 -14.55 3.77 -35.22
N GLY A 20 -13.40 3.23 -34.82
CA GLY A 20 -12.48 3.82 -33.87
C GLY A 20 -11.30 4.56 -34.51
N PRO A 21 -10.45 5.21 -33.69
CA PRO A 21 -9.27 5.94 -34.16
C PRO A 21 -8.34 5.11 -35.06
N ASP A 22 -8.30 3.79 -34.87
CA ASP A 22 -7.48 2.83 -35.63
C ASP A 22 -8.23 2.13 -36.78
N GLY A 23 -9.45 2.55 -37.12
CA GLY A 23 -10.25 1.98 -38.20
C GLY A 23 -11.02 0.67 -37.89
N ASN A 24 -10.89 0.10 -36.69
CA ASN A 24 -11.70 -1.04 -36.22
C ASN A 24 -13.10 -0.60 -35.74
N PRO A 25 -14.17 -1.41 -35.83
CA PRO A 25 -15.50 -1.06 -35.31
C PRO A 25 -15.47 -0.89 -33.78
N ASN A 26 -15.36 0.37 -33.33
CA ASN A 26 -15.22 0.76 -31.94
C ASN A 26 -16.39 0.25 -31.09
N ALA A 27 -17.62 0.38 -31.59
CA ALA A 27 -18.81 0.14 -30.79
C ALA A 27 -18.94 -1.31 -30.32
N ILE A 28 -18.42 -2.27 -31.10
CA ILE A 28 -18.37 -3.69 -30.73
C ILE A 28 -17.52 -3.88 -29.47
N SER A 29 -16.32 -3.29 -29.42
CA SER A 29 -15.42 -3.50 -28.28
C SER A 29 -15.94 -2.85 -26.99
N ARG A 30 -16.62 -1.70 -27.08
CA ARG A 30 -17.31 -1.09 -25.92
C ARG A 30 -18.47 -1.96 -25.45
N ALA A 31 -19.26 -2.46 -26.40
CA ALA A 31 -20.39 -3.34 -26.10
C ALA A 31 -19.90 -4.64 -25.43
N GLN A 32 -18.80 -5.22 -25.90
CA GLN A 32 -18.17 -6.40 -25.27
C GLN A 32 -17.71 -6.08 -23.84
N ARG A 33 -17.13 -4.90 -23.61
CA ARG A 33 -16.69 -4.49 -22.29
C ARG A 33 -17.86 -4.31 -21.31
N VAL A 34 -18.94 -3.66 -21.74
CA VAL A 34 -20.17 -3.52 -20.94
C VAL A 34 -20.83 -4.89 -20.70
N LEU A 35 -20.93 -5.73 -21.72
CA LEU A 35 -21.45 -7.11 -21.60
C LEU A 35 -20.66 -7.92 -20.55
N GLY A 36 -19.34 -7.72 -20.47
CA GLY A 36 -18.48 -8.41 -19.51
C GLY A 36 -18.70 -8.02 -18.04
N VAL A 37 -19.37 -6.90 -17.76
CA VAL A 37 -19.58 -6.41 -16.37
C VAL A 37 -21.05 -6.28 -15.98
N CYS A 38 -21.98 -6.23 -16.94
CA CYS A 38 -23.35 -5.77 -16.70
C CYS A 38 -24.11 -6.56 -15.62
N GLU A 39 -23.99 -7.89 -15.60
CA GLU A 39 -24.67 -8.73 -14.61
C GLU A 39 -24.09 -8.58 -13.20
N ALA A 40 -22.77 -8.48 -13.07
CA ALA A 40 -22.13 -8.29 -11.77
C ALA A 40 -22.49 -6.92 -11.18
N GLU A 41 -22.46 -5.88 -12.01
CA GLU A 41 -22.83 -4.52 -11.58
C GLU A 41 -24.33 -4.40 -11.31
N PHE A 42 -25.20 -5.05 -12.09
CA PHE A 42 -26.63 -5.11 -11.78
C PHE A 42 -26.89 -5.79 -10.44
N GLY A 43 -26.30 -6.97 -10.19
CA GLY A 43 -26.47 -7.68 -8.93
C GLY A 43 -26.07 -6.83 -7.72
N LEU A 44 -24.95 -6.10 -7.83
CA LEU A 44 -24.52 -5.17 -6.78
C LEU A 44 -25.46 -3.97 -6.63
N LEU A 45 -25.74 -3.23 -7.71
CA LEU A 45 -26.52 -2.00 -7.65
C LEU A 45 -27.98 -2.28 -7.27
N ALA A 46 -28.60 -3.32 -7.81
CA ALA A 46 -29.94 -3.75 -7.42
C ALA A 46 -29.98 -4.12 -5.91
N SER A 47 -28.91 -4.72 -5.37
CA SER A 47 -28.85 -5.00 -3.92
C SER A 47 -28.81 -3.72 -3.07
N TRP A 48 -28.16 -2.66 -3.54
CA TRP A 48 -28.14 -1.36 -2.85
C TRP A 48 -29.54 -0.73 -2.81
N TYR A 49 -30.30 -0.89 -3.88
CA TYR A 49 -31.70 -0.44 -3.96
C TYR A 49 -32.70 -1.43 -3.34
N LYS A 50 -32.25 -2.62 -2.91
CA LYS A 50 -33.09 -3.74 -2.44
C LYS A 50 -34.15 -4.18 -3.48
N ILE A 51 -33.79 -4.14 -4.75
CA ILE A 51 -34.65 -4.56 -5.86
C ILE A 51 -34.49 -6.06 -6.09
N THR A 52 -35.61 -6.80 -6.10
CA THR A 52 -35.64 -8.26 -6.27
C THR A 52 -36.51 -8.71 -7.45
N ASP A 53 -37.17 -7.79 -8.12
CA ASP A 53 -38.16 -8.01 -9.16
C ASP A 53 -38.10 -6.87 -10.20
N GLY A 54 -39.02 -6.87 -11.18
CA GLY A 54 -39.06 -5.87 -12.26
C GLY A 54 -38.02 -6.07 -13.36
N PHE A 55 -36.93 -6.79 -13.11
CA PHE A 55 -35.90 -7.08 -14.11
C PHE A 55 -35.83 -8.60 -14.38
N GLY A 56 -35.45 -8.98 -15.59
CA GLY A 56 -35.30 -10.38 -15.98
C GLY A 56 -35.55 -10.61 -17.47
N PRO A 57 -35.74 -11.87 -17.91
CA PRO A 57 -35.84 -12.18 -19.34
C PRO A 57 -36.93 -11.43 -20.10
N ASP A 58 -38.08 -11.20 -19.46
CA ASP A 58 -39.21 -10.45 -20.05
C ASP A 58 -39.06 -8.92 -19.88
N ASN A 59 -38.13 -8.48 -19.03
CA ASN A 59 -37.90 -7.08 -18.69
C ASN A 59 -36.42 -6.70 -18.81
N ARG A 60 -35.75 -7.19 -19.85
CA ARG A 60 -34.34 -6.87 -20.08
C ARG A 60 -34.16 -5.39 -20.39
N VAL A 61 -33.16 -4.77 -19.76
CA VAL A 61 -32.70 -3.44 -20.13
C VAL A 61 -31.91 -3.55 -21.43
N THR A 62 -32.30 -2.79 -22.45
CA THR A 62 -31.53 -2.70 -23.69
C THR A 62 -30.44 -1.65 -23.56
N VAL A 63 -29.18 -2.06 -23.67
CA VAL A 63 -28.02 -1.16 -23.65
C VAL A 63 -27.51 -1.01 -25.09
N GLN A 64 -27.42 0.22 -25.57
CA GLN A 64 -27.05 0.55 -26.94
C GLN A 64 -25.75 1.36 -26.95
N ILE A 65 -24.70 0.84 -27.56
CA ILE A 65 -23.53 1.65 -27.92
C ILE A 65 -23.81 2.36 -29.24
N ILE A 66 -23.88 3.68 -29.18
CA ILE A 66 -24.31 4.54 -30.30
C ILE A 66 -23.29 5.65 -30.56
N ALA A 67 -23.53 6.45 -31.60
CA ALA A 67 -22.69 7.61 -31.90
C ALA A 67 -22.61 8.56 -30.70
N ASP A 68 -21.48 9.23 -30.55
CA ASP A 68 -21.27 10.16 -29.44
C ASP A 68 -22.29 11.31 -29.47
N PHE A 69 -22.81 11.65 -28.29
CA PHE A 69 -23.73 12.77 -28.11
C PHE A 69 -22.98 14.08 -28.26
N ALA A 70 -23.59 15.07 -28.93
CA ALA A 70 -23.02 16.41 -29.08
C ALA A 70 -22.79 17.12 -27.73
N ALA A 71 -23.54 16.75 -26.68
CA ALA A 71 -23.41 17.26 -25.32
C ALA A 71 -22.78 16.24 -24.33
N GLY A 72 -22.29 15.10 -24.83
CA GLY A 72 -21.52 14.09 -24.08
C GLY A 72 -22.31 13.00 -23.35
N GLY A 73 -21.64 11.86 -23.14
CA GLY A 73 -21.94 10.86 -22.11
C GLY A 73 -22.79 9.67 -22.54
N ALA A 74 -23.95 9.57 -21.90
CA ALA A 74 -24.93 8.52 -22.03
C ALA A 74 -26.34 9.09 -21.73
N SER A 75 -27.37 8.28 -21.90
CA SER A 75 -28.73 8.64 -21.50
C SER A 75 -29.59 7.40 -21.27
N ASN A 76 -30.63 7.53 -20.45
CA ASN A 76 -31.63 6.50 -20.22
C ASN A 76 -33.04 7.07 -20.39
N ASN A 77 -34.04 6.17 -20.50
CA ASN A 77 -35.45 6.55 -20.58
C ASN A 77 -36.24 6.24 -19.30
N GLY A 78 -35.56 6.06 -18.16
CA GLY A 78 -36.11 5.55 -16.92
C GLY A 78 -36.54 4.08 -17.02
N TYR A 79 -36.98 3.50 -15.90
CA TYR A 79 -37.48 2.14 -15.91
C TYR A 79 -38.83 2.05 -16.63
N LYS A 80 -38.92 1.12 -17.60
CA LYS A 80 -40.11 0.84 -18.43
C LYS A 80 -40.31 -0.64 -18.70
N GLY A 81 -39.91 -1.51 -17.76
CA GLY A 81 -39.86 -2.96 -17.96
C GLY A 81 -38.98 -3.33 -19.15
N GLY A 82 -39.42 -4.23 -20.03
CA GLY A 82 -38.69 -4.63 -21.24
C GLY A 82 -38.45 -3.53 -22.28
N ASN A 83 -39.02 -2.32 -22.10
CA ASN A 83 -38.79 -1.15 -22.95
C ASN A 83 -37.75 -0.17 -22.36
N THR A 84 -37.07 -0.56 -21.28
CA THR A 84 -36.00 0.24 -20.67
C THR A 84 -34.79 0.27 -21.63
N ILE A 85 -34.29 1.46 -21.93
CA ILE A 85 -33.17 1.68 -22.84
C ILE A 85 -32.13 2.56 -22.15
N ILE A 86 -30.88 2.10 -22.17
CA ILE A 86 -29.68 2.88 -21.87
C ILE A 86 -28.89 3.06 -23.16
N LYS A 87 -28.48 4.28 -23.47
CA LYS A 87 -27.66 4.63 -24.64
C LYS A 87 -26.34 5.18 -24.17
N ILE A 88 -25.24 4.64 -24.68
CA ILE A 88 -23.88 5.03 -24.29
C ILE A 88 -23.15 5.51 -25.55
N GLY A 89 -22.54 6.68 -25.48
CA GLY A 89 -21.70 7.19 -26.57
C GLY A 89 -20.52 6.27 -26.83
N ASN A 90 -20.09 6.18 -28.09
CA ASN A 90 -19.01 5.33 -28.56
C ASN A 90 -17.60 5.70 -28.02
N GLN A 91 -17.46 6.82 -27.31
CA GLN A 91 -16.22 7.28 -26.69
C GLN A 91 -15.10 7.48 -27.73
N THR A 92 -15.41 8.12 -28.86
CA THR A 92 -14.43 8.31 -29.96
C THR A 92 -13.30 9.28 -29.63
N ALA A 93 -13.52 10.19 -28.66
CA ALA A 93 -12.48 11.08 -28.14
C ALA A 93 -11.34 10.34 -27.41
N ASN A 94 -11.58 9.11 -26.95
CA ASN A 94 -10.57 8.29 -26.30
C ASN A 94 -9.70 7.58 -27.37
N ALA A 95 -8.45 8.03 -27.52
CA ALA A 95 -7.49 7.42 -28.44
C ALA A 95 -7.11 5.97 -28.06
N ASN A 96 -7.28 5.58 -26.79
CA ASN A 96 -6.98 4.25 -26.29
C ASN A 96 -8.28 3.44 -26.11
N ALA A 97 -8.36 2.28 -26.76
CA ALA A 97 -9.54 1.41 -26.71
C ALA A 97 -9.86 0.86 -25.30
N ILE A 98 -8.84 0.62 -24.46
CA ILE A 98 -9.02 0.20 -23.06
C ILE A 98 -9.63 1.34 -22.26
N ALA A 99 -9.09 2.55 -22.40
CA ALA A 99 -9.60 3.76 -21.76
C ALA A 99 -11.07 4.01 -22.14
N ALA A 100 -11.38 3.95 -23.43
CA ALA A 100 -12.74 4.07 -23.93
C ALA A 100 -13.70 3.03 -23.33
N GLY A 101 -13.28 1.76 -23.26
CA GLY A 101 -14.06 0.70 -22.63
C GLY A 101 -14.32 0.93 -21.14
N GLN A 102 -13.33 1.47 -20.41
CA GLN A 102 -13.51 1.85 -19.01
C GLN A 102 -14.54 2.98 -18.85
N SER A 103 -14.48 4.02 -19.70
CA SER A 103 -15.47 5.09 -19.71
C SER A 103 -16.88 4.58 -20.06
N SER A 104 -17.02 3.64 -21.01
CA SER A 104 -18.32 3.03 -21.32
C SER A 104 -18.91 2.24 -20.14
N CYS A 105 -18.10 1.52 -19.37
CA CYS A 105 -18.58 0.86 -18.15
C CYS A 105 -19.00 1.86 -17.07
N MET A 106 -18.25 2.94 -16.91
CA MET A 106 -18.60 4.03 -16.00
C MET A 106 -19.95 4.64 -16.37
N SER A 107 -20.15 5.01 -17.64
CA SER A 107 -21.43 5.53 -18.12
C SER A 107 -22.56 4.52 -17.94
N PHE A 108 -22.34 3.24 -18.22
CA PHE A 108 -23.34 2.19 -17.96
C PHE A 108 -23.80 2.19 -16.50
N VAL A 109 -22.87 2.27 -15.54
CA VAL A 109 -23.22 2.33 -14.11
C VAL A 109 -23.99 3.59 -13.76
N ALA A 110 -23.57 4.76 -14.24
CA ALA A 110 -24.28 6.02 -13.99
C ALA A 110 -25.75 5.92 -14.43
N GLU A 111 -25.98 5.48 -15.67
CA GLU A 111 -27.32 5.34 -16.23
C GLU A 111 -28.15 4.23 -15.55
N LEU A 112 -27.51 3.12 -15.16
CA LEU A 112 -28.21 2.04 -14.49
C LEU A 112 -28.69 2.46 -13.10
N VAL A 113 -27.90 3.25 -12.37
CA VAL A 113 -28.31 3.80 -11.06
C VAL A 113 -29.58 4.64 -11.20
N GLU A 114 -29.69 5.45 -12.24
CA GLU A 114 -30.89 6.24 -12.54
C GLU A 114 -32.09 5.39 -12.93
N VAL A 115 -31.88 4.32 -13.71
CA VAL A 115 -32.94 3.35 -14.03
C VAL A 115 -33.45 2.67 -12.76
N LEU A 116 -32.56 2.27 -11.85
CA LEU A 116 -32.94 1.65 -10.57
C LEU A 116 -33.66 2.63 -9.64
N ALA A 117 -33.22 3.90 -9.58
CA ALA A 117 -33.95 4.97 -8.90
C ALA A 117 -35.35 5.16 -9.50
N SER A 118 -35.45 5.20 -10.82
CA SER A 118 -36.73 5.30 -11.54
C SER A 118 -37.66 4.12 -11.20
N TYR A 119 -37.14 2.89 -11.18
CA TYR A 119 -37.91 1.71 -10.76
C TYR A 119 -38.46 1.88 -9.35
N ARG A 120 -37.60 2.22 -8.38
CA ARG A 120 -38.00 2.38 -6.98
C ARG A 120 -39.02 3.49 -6.80
N ASN A 121 -38.88 4.61 -7.51
CA ASN A 121 -39.84 5.71 -7.47
C ASN A 121 -41.23 5.31 -7.98
N GLN A 122 -41.30 4.33 -8.89
CA GLN A 122 -42.56 3.78 -9.39
C GLN A 122 -43.18 2.72 -8.48
N HIS A 123 -42.38 2.07 -7.61
CA HIS A 123 -42.78 0.86 -6.87
C HIS A 123 -42.67 0.99 -5.35
N GLY A 124 -42.43 2.20 -4.82
CA GLY A 124 -42.32 2.40 -3.37
C GLY A 124 -41.92 3.81 -3.00
N ASN A 125 -40.81 3.92 -2.26
CA ASN A 125 -40.32 5.19 -1.73
C ASN A 125 -39.64 6.01 -2.83
N ALA A 126 -40.35 7.05 -3.31
CA ALA A 126 -39.83 8.03 -4.25
C ALA A 126 -38.66 8.80 -3.63
N ALA A 127 -37.45 8.43 -4.02
CA ALA A 127 -36.22 9.05 -3.60
C ALA A 127 -35.19 8.96 -4.73
N TRP A 128 -34.45 10.04 -4.96
CA TRP A 128 -33.49 10.22 -6.05
C TRP A 128 -34.13 10.42 -7.42
N ASN A 129 -33.76 11.49 -8.11
CA ASN A 129 -34.42 11.92 -9.33
C ASN A 129 -33.40 12.01 -10.48
N ALA A 130 -33.44 11.06 -11.41
CA ALA A 130 -32.48 10.95 -12.53
C ALA A 130 -32.21 12.28 -13.25
N SER A 131 -33.26 13.04 -13.59
CA SER A 131 -33.13 14.31 -14.34
C SER A 131 -32.94 15.55 -13.45
N LYS A 132 -32.44 15.37 -12.23
CA LYS A 132 -32.22 16.42 -11.24
C LYS A 132 -30.85 16.27 -10.60
N SER A 133 -30.39 17.32 -9.94
CA SER A 133 -29.05 17.39 -9.35
C SER A 133 -28.75 16.29 -8.32
N ASP A 134 -29.75 15.83 -7.56
CA ASP A 134 -29.60 14.75 -6.57
C ASP A 134 -29.41 13.38 -7.22
N GLY A 135 -30.15 13.07 -8.29
CA GLY A 135 -29.98 11.83 -9.05
C GLY A 135 -28.64 11.79 -9.76
N GLU A 136 -28.27 12.89 -10.45
CA GLU A 136 -26.97 13.03 -11.12
C GLU A 136 -25.81 12.90 -10.12
N GLY A 137 -25.91 13.57 -8.95
CA GLY A 137 -24.90 13.44 -7.91
C GLY A 137 -24.73 11.98 -7.42
N LEU A 138 -25.83 11.25 -7.27
CA LEU A 138 -25.80 9.85 -6.84
C LEU A 138 -25.28 8.90 -7.93
N SER A 139 -25.67 9.11 -9.18
CA SER A 139 -25.19 8.31 -10.31
C SER A 139 -23.69 8.50 -10.52
N LEU A 140 -23.19 9.74 -10.42
CA LEU A 140 -21.76 10.05 -10.46
C LEU A 140 -20.97 9.48 -9.27
N LEU A 141 -21.53 9.52 -8.04
CA LEU A 141 -20.93 8.86 -6.88
C LEU A 141 -20.72 7.36 -7.15
N CYS A 142 -21.79 6.69 -7.56
CA CYS A 142 -21.75 5.25 -7.82
C CYS A 142 -20.79 4.94 -8.98
N ALA A 143 -20.86 5.68 -10.07
CA ALA A 143 -19.99 5.48 -11.23
C ALA A 143 -18.50 5.64 -10.89
N ARG A 144 -18.14 6.62 -10.04
CA ARG A 144 -16.76 6.81 -9.56
C ARG A 144 -16.30 5.68 -8.64
N GLU A 145 -17.14 5.24 -7.72
CA GLU A 145 -16.83 4.14 -6.78
C GLU A 145 -16.69 2.78 -7.48
N ARG A 146 -17.38 2.59 -8.61
CA ARG A 146 -17.31 1.35 -9.39
C ARG A 146 -16.22 1.39 -10.47
N PHE A 147 -16.06 2.52 -11.15
CA PHE A 147 -15.19 2.67 -12.33
C PHE A 147 -14.37 3.96 -12.29
N GLY A 148 -13.64 4.21 -11.19
CA GLY A 148 -12.85 5.43 -10.98
C GLY A 148 -11.88 5.79 -12.11
N THR A 149 -11.17 4.80 -12.69
CA THR A 149 -10.30 5.05 -13.86
C THR A 149 -11.09 5.55 -15.06
N GLY A 150 -12.21 4.89 -15.40
CA GLY A 150 -13.07 5.30 -16.51
C GLY A 150 -13.71 6.66 -16.29
N TYR A 151 -14.04 6.98 -15.03
CA TYR A 151 -14.56 8.28 -14.60
C TYR A 151 -13.54 9.39 -14.83
N SER A 152 -12.31 9.23 -14.32
CA SER A 152 -11.25 10.24 -14.48
C SER A 152 -10.86 10.45 -15.93
N LEU A 153 -10.82 9.39 -16.75
CA LEU A 153 -10.55 9.49 -18.19
C LEU A 153 -11.66 10.22 -18.94
N PHE A 154 -12.91 10.08 -18.51
CA PHE A 154 -14.06 10.67 -19.19
C PHE A 154 -14.22 12.17 -18.86
N PHE A 155 -14.15 12.53 -17.58
CA PHE A 155 -14.42 13.90 -17.14
C PHE A 155 -13.17 14.78 -17.02
N GLY A 156 -12.00 14.18 -16.75
CA GLY A 156 -10.72 14.87 -16.56
C GLY A 156 -10.64 15.68 -15.27
N THR A 157 -11.54 16.65 -15.10
CA THR A 157 -11.60 17.55 -13.94
C THR A 157 -12.75 17.17 -13.00
N PRO A 158 -12.53 17.14 -11.68
CA PRO A 158 -13.61 16.86 -10.73
C PRO A 158 -14.74 17.88 -10.75
N TRP A 159 -15.99 17.43 -10.76
CA TRP A 159 -17.19 18.24 -10.77
C TRP A 159 -17.41 19.03 -9.49
N VAL A 160 -16.97 18.51 -8.34
CA VAL A 160 -17.05 19.24 -7.06
C VAL A 160 -16.36 20.61 -7.12
N ASN A 161 -15.36 20.77 -8.00
CA ASN A 161 -14.65 22.05 -8.19
C ASN A 161 -15.58 23.16 -8.71
N SER A 162 -16.57 22.82 -9.54
CA SER A 162 -17.53 23.81 -10.04
C SER A 162 -18.20 24.56 -8.89
N TRP A 163 -18.63 23.84 -7.85
CA TRP A 163 -19.20 24.46 -6.66
C TRP A 163 -18.14 25.02 -5.71
N LEU A 164 -17.05 24.29 -5.42
CA LEU A 164 -16.02 24.71 -4.46
C LEU A 164 -15.33 26.03 -4.83
N GLN A 165 -15.21 26.31 -6.13
CA GLN A 165 -14.60 27.53 -6.68
C GLN A 165 -15.62 28.65 -6.95
N SER A 166 -16.91 28.41 -6.72
CA SER A 166 -17.98 29.41 -6.88
C SER A 166 -18.21 30.25 -5.62
N SER A 167 -19.29 31.03 -5.60
CA SER A 167 -19.81 31.70 -4.39
C SER A 167 -20.40 30.73 -3.34
N ARG A 168 -20.50 29.43 -3.66
CA ARG A 168 -20.92 28.33 -2.77
C ARG A 168 -22.35 28.42 -2.28
N ASP A 169 -23.29 28.66 -3.19
CA ASP A 169 -24.71 28.59 -2.87
C ASP A 169 -25.13 27.17 -2.47
N THR A 170 -25.73 27.01 -1.29
CA THR A 170 -26.16 25.72 -0.74
C THR A 170 -27.64 25.43 -0.95
N GLN A 171 -28.36 26.25 -1.74
CA GLN A 171 -29.80 26.06 -1.97
C GLN A 171 -30.14 24.64 -2.45
N TRP A 172 -29.27 24.03 -3.26
CA TRP A 172 -29.51 22.70 -3.83
C TRP A 172 -29.38 21.54 -2.83
N ILE A 173 -28.88 21.79 -1.61
CA ILE A 173 -28.98 20.83 -0.50
C ILE A 173 -30.44 20.73 -0.01
N ASN A 174 -31.16 21.86 0.01
CA ASN A 174 -32.51 21.93 0.54
C ASN A 174 -33.58 21.68 -0.53
N ALA A 175 -33.25 21.88 -1.81
CA ALA A 175 -34.14 21.60 -2.94
C ALA A 175 -33.34 21.19 -4.17
N SER A 176 -33.50 19.94 -4.62
CA SER A 176 -32.82 19.47 -5.84
C SER A 176 -33.17 20.35 -7.04
N GLU A 177 -32.18 20.72 -7.84
CA GLU A 177 -32.42 21.49 -9.04
C GLU A 177 -33.16 20.62 -10.06
N ASN A 178 -34.14 21.19 -10.78
CA ASN A 178 -34.93 20.47 -11.77
C ASN A 178 -34.19 20.28 -13.11
N THR A 179 -32.88 20.01 -13.05
CA THR A 179 -31.99 19.73 -14.16
C THR A 179 -30.76 18.97 -13.66
N ASP A 180 -30.21 18.11 -14.50
CA ASP A 180 -28.93 17.39 -14.34
C ASP A 180 -27.78 18.09 -15.10
N LYS A 181 -28.04 19.24 -15.74
CA LYS A 181 -27.08 19.90 -16.65
C LYS A 181 -26.26 21.02 -16.05
N ASN A 182 -26.45 21.34 -14.77
CA ASN A 182 -25.78 22.46 -14.10
C ASN A 182 -24.66 21.94 -13.18
N PRO A 183 -23.38 22.09 -13.56
CA PRO A 183 -22.26 21.60 -12.75
C PRO A 183 -22.18 22.15 -11.34
N LEU A 184 -22.76 23.33 -11.07
CA LEU A 184 -22.82 23.88 -9.72
C LEU A 184 -23.72 23.04 -8.80
N SER A 185 -24.88 22.60 -9.29
CA SER A 185 -25.87 21.91 -8.48
C SER A 185 -25.55 20.43 -8.30
N PHE A 186 -25.22 19.71 -9.38
CA PHE A 186 -24.85 18.30 -9.27
C PHE A 186 -23.45 18.12 -8.67
N GLY A 187 -22.52 19.07 -8.89
CA GLY A 187 -21.22 19.08 -8.21
C GLY A 187 -21.34 19.26 -6.69
N LEU A 188 -22.23 20.14 -6.23
CA LEU A 188 -22.58 20.24 -4.81
C LEU A 188 -23.23 18.95 -4.30
N SER A 189 -24.17 18.39 -5.07
CA SER A 189 -24.86 17.16 -4.68
C SER A 189 -23.86 16.01 -4.49
N LEU A 190 -22.94 15.83 -5.43
CA LEU A 190 -21.85 14.85 -5.35
C LEU A 190 -20.97 15.07 -4.11
N LEU A 191 -20.52 16.31 -3.86
CA LEU A 191 -19.70 16.63 -2.68
C LEU A 191 -20.44 16.34 -1.37
N PHE A 192 -21.72 16.68 -1.30
CA PHE A 192 -22.56 16.42 -0.12
C PHE A 192 -22.78 14.91 0.09
N LEU A 193 -22.91 14.12 -0.97
CA LEU A 193 -23.00 12.67 -0.85
C LEU A 193 -21.69 12.04 -0.37
N TYR A 194 -20.53 12.55 -0.81
CA TYR A 194 -19.24 12.17 -0.21
C TYR A 194 -19.12 12.59 1.26
N TYR A 195 -19.72 13.72 1.66
CA TYR A 195 -19.82 14.08 3.08
C TYR A 195 -20.61 13.02 3.86
N LEU A 196 -21.80 12.61 3.37
CA LEU A 196 -22.57 11.54 4.02
C LEU A 196 -21.79 10.22 4.07
N LYS A 197 -21.17 9.84 2.95
CA LYS A 197 -20.47 8.55 2.81
C LYS A 197 -19.17 8.49 3.61
N ASN A 198 -18.27 9.44 3.38
CA ASN A 198 -16.88 9.38 3.83
C ASN A 198 -16.62 10.21 5.08
N GLN A 199 -17.32 11.33 5.30
CA GLN A 199 -17.18 12.09 6.54
C GLN A 199 -18.03 11.50 7.67
N LEU A 200 -19.29 11.18 7.39
CA LEU A 200 -20.24 10.64 8.36
C LEU A 200 -20.28 9.10 8.40
N ASN A 201 -19.53 8.45 7.50
CA ASN A 201 -19.35 7.01 7.47
C ASN A 201 -20.65 6.21 7.22
N HIS A 202 -21.56 6.74 6.39
CA HIS A 202 -22.74 6.00 5.92
C HIS A 202 -22.42 5.19 4.67
N SER A 203 -22.97 3.98 4.55
CA SER A 203 -22.79 3.18 3.34
C SER A 203 -23.65 3.72 2.18
N ILE A 204 -23.29 3.45 0.93
CA ILE A 204 -24.12 3.81 -0.24
C ILE A 204 -25.54 3.21 -0.13
N PRO A 205 -25.74 1.94 0.27
CA PRO A 205 -27.07 1.39 0.54
C PRO A 205 -27.88 2.18 1.58
N ASP A 206 -27.24 2.63 2.67
CA ASP A 206 -27.93 3.42 3.70
C ASP A 206 -28.34 4.78 3.15
N ILE A 207 -27.46 5.45 2.40
CA ILE A 207 -27.76 6.73 1.74
C ILE A 207 -28.94 6.58 0.78
N ILE A 208 -28.92 5.54 -0.07
CA ILE A 208 -30.00 5.25 -1.01
C ILE A 208 -31.30 5.04 -0.23
N ALA A 209 -31.30 4.17 0.78
CA ALA A 209 -32.48 3.84 1.57
C ALA A 209 -33.06 5.06 2.30
N ALA A 210 -32.20 5.93 2.81
CA ALA A 210 -32.56 7.14 3.54
C ALA A 210 -32.94 8.33 2.63
N GLY A 211 -32.88 8.20 1.31
CA GLY A 211 -33.23 9.27 0.38
C GLY A 211 -34.63 9.88 0.65
N GLY A 212 -34.76 11.17 0.41
CA GLY A 212 -36.02 11.92 0.51
C GLY A 212 -36.11 13.02 -0.55
N ASP A 213 -37.03 13.98 -0.36
CA ASP A 213 -37.29 15.07 -1.33
C ASP A 213 -36.08 16.01 -1.56
N SER A 214 -35.09 15.97 -0.67
CA SER A 214 -33.86 16.74 -0.77
C SER A 214 -32.67 16.03 -0.10
N LEU A 215 -31.46 16.54 -0.34
CA LEU A 215 -30.25 16.06 0.34
C LEU A 215 -30.30 16.37 1.84
N ALA A 216 -30.91 17.50 2.24
CA ALA A 216 -31.16 17.82 3.65
C ALA A 216 -32.07 16.78 4.32
N GLN A 217 -33.14 16.35 3.63
CA GLN A 217 -34.00 15.29 4.14
C GLN A 217 -33.27 13.95 4.25
N THR A 218 -32.42 13.64 3.27
CA THR A 218 -31.56 12.45 3.30
C THR A 218 -30.64 12.46 4.51
N TYR A 219 -29.96 13.58 4.77
CA TYR A 219 -29.15 13.76 5.98
C TYR A 219 -29.97 13.62 7.26
N GLN A 220 -31.18 14.18 7.31
CA GLN A 220 -32.05 14.05 8.48
C GLN A 220 -32.47 12.60 8.73
N ASN A 221 -32.78 11.86 7.67
CA ASN A 221 -33.14 10.45 7.77
C ASN A 221 -31.97 9.59 8.28
N LEU A 222 -30.73 9.92 7.90
CA LEU A 222 -29.53 9.21 8.32
C LEU A 222 -29.07 9.56 9.74
N THR A 223 -29.18 10.83 10.13
CA THR A 223 -28.55 11.37 11.36
C THR A 223 -29.53 11.74 12.45
N GLY A 224 -30.82 11.85 12.12
CA GLY A 224 -31.86 12.42 12.99
C GLY A 224 -31.80 13.95 13.14
N LYS A 225 -30.89 14.64 12.44
CA LYS A 225 -30.66 16.09 12.59
C LYS A 225 -31.15 16.88 11.38
N SER A 226 -31.63 18.09 11.58
CA SER A 226 -32.14 18.98 10.53
C SER A 226 -31.17 20.10 10.14
N ASP A 227 -29.91 20.02 10.55
CA ASP A 227 -28.89 21.07 10.40
C ASP A 227 -27.93 20.83 9.21
N ALA A 228 -28.32 19.99 8.25
CA ALA A 228 -27.51 19.54 7.10
C ALA A 228 -26.64 20.64 6.48
N THR A 229 -27.26 21.75 6.08
CA THR A 229 -26.59 22.87 5.42
C THR A 229 -25.54 23.51 6.34
N ALA A 230 -25.88 23.73 7.61
CA ALA A 230 -24.97 24.36 8.56
C ALA A 230 -23.79 23.45 8.90
N ALA A 231 -24.05 22.18 9.20
CA ALA A 231 -23.02 21.20 9.53
C ALA A 231 -22.03 21.00 8.37
N PHE A 232 -22.54 20.82 7.14
CA PHE A 232 -21.71 20.68 5.95
C PHE A 232 -20.89 21.94 5.65
N SER A 233 -21.54 23.12 5.63
CA SER A 233 -20.86 24.37 5.26
C SER A 233 -19.80 24.78 6.28
N GLN A 234 -20.07 24.58 7.58
CA GLN A 234 -19.08 24.85 8.63
C GLN A 234 -17.84 23.99 8.46
N LEU A 235 -18.01 22.70 8.14
CA LEU A 235 -16.89 21.80 7.90
C LEU A 235 -16.12 22.20 6.64
N ILE A 236 -16.79 22.32 5.49
CA ILE A 236 -16.13 22.62 4.22
C ILE A 236 -15.41 23.96 4.26
N ASN A 237 -16.04 25.02 4.78
CA ASN A 237 -15.44 26.35 4.81
C ASN A 237 -14.24 26.45 5.75
N LYS A 238 -14.12 25.54 6.73
CA LYS A 238 -12.96 25.45 7.61
C LYS A 238 -11.71 24.97 6.88
N TYR A 239 -11.84 23.99 5.99
CA TYR A 239 -10.73 23.36 5.25
C TYR A 239 -10.49 23.96 3.88
N PHE A 240 -11.55 24.40 3.23
CA PHE A 240 -11.53 24.98 1.90
C PHE A 240 -12.10 26.39 2.02
N ARG A 241 -11.27 27.43 2.10
CA ARG A 241 -11.78 28.80 2.27
C ARG A 241 -12.42 29.31 0.96
N PRO A 242 -13.64 29.88 0.99
CA PRO A 242 -14.24 30.51 -0.18
C PRO A 242 -13.30 31.55 -0.80
N GLY A 243 -13.14 31.53 -2.12
CA GLY A 243 -12.23 32.43 -2.86
C GLY A 243 -10.72 32.12 -2.75
N SER A 244 -10.32 31.12 -1.96
CA SER A 244 -8.91 30.71 -1.81
C SER A 244 -8.70 29.19 -1.92
N THR A 245 -9.73 28.46 -2.34
CA THR A 245 -9.66 27.01 -2.53
C THR A 245 -9.05 26.70 -3.90
N PRO A 246 -7.91 25.98 -3.95
CA PRO A 246 -7.37 25.51 -5.22
C PRO A 246 -8.30 24.48 -5.86
N GLN A 247 -8.08 24.21 -7.15
CA GLN A 247 -8.75 23.09 -7.81
C GLN A 247 -8.28 21.78 -7.18
N LEU A 248 -9.21 20.93 -6.76
CA LEU A 248 -8.91 19.58 -6.29
C LEU A 248 -8.74 18.63 -7.49
N ALA A 249 -7.88 17.64 -7.34
CA ALA A 249 -7.68 16.56 -8.30
C ALA A 249 -8.68 15.39 -8.12
N THR A 250 -9.45 15.37 -7.03
CA THR A 250 -10.49 14.35 -6.77
C THR A 250 -11.84 14.95 -6.36
N GLU A 251 -12.90 14.18 -6.56
CA GLU A 251 -14.27 14.51 -6.11
C GLU A 251 -14.43 14.44 -4.59
N ASN A 252 -13.63 13.61 -3.94
CA ASN A 252 -13.82 13.25 -2.53
C ASN A 252 -12.66 13.78 -1.66
N PRO A 253 -12.86 14.90 -0.95
CA PRO A 253 -11.89 15.42 0.01
C PRO A 253 -12.03 14.83 1.43
N PHE A 254 -12.92 13.86 1.65
CA PHE A 254 -13.25 13.37 2.98
C PHE A 254 -12.56 12.02 3.30
N PRO A 255 -12.28 11.73 4.58
CA PRO A 255 -12.67 12.49 5.77
C PRO A 255 -11.73 13.66 6.08
N LEU A 256 -12.32 14.74 6.60
CA LEU A 256 -11.64 15.89 7.21
C LEU A 256 -11.67 15.72 8.73
N LEU A 257 -10.49 15.58 9.34
CA LEU A 257 -10.33 15.22 10.75
C LEU A 257 -9.47 16.26 11.47
N GLU A 258 -9.56 16.26 12.80
CA GLU A 258 -8.85 17.22 13.64
C GLU A 258 -7.91 16.53 14.62
N GLY A 259 -6.81 17.20 14.96
CA GLY A 259 -5.83 16.77 15.95
C GLY A 259 -5.29 15.37 15.68
N LEU A 260 -5.23 14.56 16.74
CA LEU A 260 -4.64 13.21 16.75
C LEU A 260 -5.39 12.18 15.90
N ARG A 261 -6.52 12.55 15.27
CA ARG A 261 -7.25 11.65 14.34
C ARG A 261 -6.70 11.71 12.91
N ARG A 262 -5.82 12.67 12.62
CA ARG A 262 -5.09 12.75 11.36
C ARG A 262 -3.97 11.73 11.36
N GLU A 263 -3.70 11.17 10.20
CA GLU A 263 -2.67 10.14 10.03
C GLU A 263 -1.76 10.50 8.86
N VAL A 264 -0.47 10.26 9.05
CA VAL A 264 0.53 10.21 7.98
C VAL A 264 1.10 8.79 7.99
N LYS A 265 1.12 8.13 6.83
CA LYS A 265 1.73 6.82 6.65
C LYS A 265 2.86 6.91 5.67
N LEU A 266 3.92 6.15 5.91
CA LEU A 266 5.11 6.13 5.09
C LEU A 266 5.30 4.72 4.51
N SER A 267 5.69 4.66 3.24
CA SER A 267 6.15 3.46 2.55
C SER A 267 7.51 3.77 1.94
N LEU A 268 8.44 2.82 2.02
CA LEU A 268 9.80 2.95 1.51
C LEU A 268 10.09 1.78 0.58
N ASP A 269 10.59 2.06 -0.62
CA ASP A 269 10.94 1.06 -1.63
C ASP A 269 12.33 1.36 -2.22
N PRO A 270 13.38 0.65 -1.78
CA PRO A 270 14.73 0.79 -2.33
C PRO A 270 14.90 -0.09 -3.58
N GLU A 271 15.20 0.53 -4.72
CA GLU A 271 15.44 -0.14 -5.99
C GLU A 271 16.89 0.03 -6.46
N PRO A 272 17.47 -0.95 -7.19
CA PRO A 272 18.79 -0.78 -7.81
C PRO A 272 18.81 0.40 -8.77
N GLU A 273 19.91 1.15 -8.74
CA GLU A 273 20.17 2.30 -9.61
C GLU A 273 21.56 2.22 -10.25
N GLY A 274 21.59 2.45 -11.56
CA GLY A 274 22.83 2.40 -12.32
C GLY A 274 23.39 0.98 -12.47
N LYS A 275 24.68 0.90 -12.79
CA LYS A 275 25.39 -0.37 -12.96
C LYS A 275 26.22 -0.65 -11.72
N PRO A 276 26.21 -1.90 -11.21
CA PRO A 276 27.15 -2.29 -10.18
C PRO A 276 28.60 -2.07 -10.62
N PHE A 277 29.47 -1.74 -9.67
CA PHE A 277 30.90 -1.59 -9.91
C PHE A 277 31.72 -2.21 -8.78
N HIS A 278 32.92 -2.62 -9.14
CA HIS A 278 33.85 -3.24 -8.21
C HIS A 278 34.43 -2.22 -7.23
N VAL A 279 34.44 -2.54 -5.94
CA VAL A 279 34.97 -1.68 -4.87
C VAL A 279 36.31 -2.21 -4.37
N ASP A 280 36.35 -3.47 -3.95
CA ASP A 280 37.51 -4.06 -3.30
C ASP A 280 37.54 -5.59 -3.48
N GLU A 281 38.73 -6.17 -3.39
CA GLU A 281 38.92 -7.61 -3.41
C GLU A 281 40.09 -8.01 -2.53
N GLY A 282 40.06 -9.25 -2.06
CA GLY A 282 41.16 -9.78 -1.28
C GLY A 282 41.11 -11.27 -1.13
N VAL A 283 41.95 -11.76 -0.22
CA VAL A 283 42.00 -13.17 0.16
C VAL A 283 41.83 -13.25 1.67
N ALA A 284 40.94 -14.12 2.12
CA ALA A 284 40.74 -14.37 3.54
C ALA A 284 40.87 -15.87 3.84
N LEU A 285 41.55 -16.17 4.94
CA LEU A 285 41.59 -17.53 5.50
C LEU A 285 40.29 -17.75 6.26
N THR A 286 39.35 -18.47 5.65
CA THR A 286 38.02 -18.70 6.22
C THR A 286 37.57 -20.14 6.04
N SER A 287 36.48 -20.50 6.72
CA SER A 287 35.81 -21.78 6.57
C SER A 287 34.41 -21.51 6.00
N PRO A 288 34.11 -21.90 4.74
CA PRO A 288 32.83 -21.59 4.08
C PRO A 288 31.60 -22.19 4.77
N PHE A 289 31.81 -23.18 5.62
CA PHE A 289 30.83 -23.81 6.49
C PHE A 289 31.58 -24.38 7.69
N PHE A 290 31.01 -24.40 8.90
CA PHE A 290 31.79 -24.74 10.10
C PHE A 290 32.45 -26.14 10.08
N THR A 291 31.97 -27.09 9.27
CA THR A 291 32.62 -28.40 9.08
C THR A 291 33.73 -28.41 8.02
N CYS A 292 33.88 -27.34 7.24
CA CYS A 292 34.94 -27.20 6.25
C CYS A 292 36.29 -26.92 6.93
N PRO A 293 37.39 -27.47 6.40
CA PRO A 293 38.72 -26.97 6.74
C PRO A 293 38.83 -25.48 6.38
N LYS A 294 39.63 -24.73 7.13
CA LYS A 294 40.01 -23.37 6.75
C LYS A 294 40.88 -23.42 5.50
N ASP A 295 40.57 -22.57 4.53
CA ASP A 295 41.40 -22.37 3.34
C ASP A 295 41.35 -20.89 2.93
N LEU A 296 42.26 -20.49 2.04
CA LEU A 296 42.32 -19.16 1.46
C LEU A 296 41.31 -19.05 0.33
N TYR A 297 40.34 -18.16 0.48
CA TYR A 297 39.35 -17.85 -0.56
C TYR A 297 39.43 -16.39 -0.98
N LYS A 298 39.28 -16.17 -2.29
CA LYS A 298 39.09 -14.81 -2.82
C LYS A 298 37.69 -14.31 -2.50
N TRP A 299 37.61 -13.06 -2.05
CA TRP A 299 36.37 -12.32 -1.86
C TRP A 299 36.41 -11.05 -2.68
N PHE A 300 35.23 -10.55 -3.01
CA PHE A 300 34.99 -9.36 -3.79
C PHE A 300 33.86 -8.58 -3.13
N VAL A 301 34.00 -7.27 -3.16
CA VAL A 301 32.98 -6.33 -2.77
C VAL A 301 32.58 -5.56 -4.02
N ASP A 302 31.30 -5.64 -4.37
CA ASP A 302 30.72 -4.82 -5.41
C ASP A 302 29.73 -3.84 -4.79
N SER A 303 29.74 -2.61 -5.30
CA SER A 303 28.72 -1.63 -4.97
C SER A 303 27.63 -1.64 -6.02
N ALA A 304 26.38 -1.69 -5.58
CA ALA A 304 25.19 -1.54 -6.38
C ALA A 304 24.40 -0.34 -5.83
N PRO A 305 24.60 0.89 -6.38
CA PRO A 305 23.88 2.06 -5.92
C PRO A 305 22.36 1.81 -5.95
N LYS A 306 21.65 2.38 -4.99
CA LYS A 306 20.19 2.30 -4.92
C LYS A 306 19.55 3.68 -4.96
N LYS A 307 18.38 3.71 -5.58
CA LYS A 307 17.41 4.79 -5.47
C LYS A 307 16.35 4.37 -4.48
N VAL A 308 15.98 5.26 -3.58
CA VAL A 308 14.89 5.01 -2.63
C VAL A 308 13.69 5.86 -3.02
N THR A 309 12.55 5.22 -3.22
CA THR A 309 11.26 5.89 -3.37
C THR A 309 10.49 5.79 -2.06
N CYS A 310 10.16 6.94 -1.49
CA CYS A 310 9.41 7.11 -0.27
C CYS A 310 8.05 7.73 -0.61
N VAL A 311 6.95 7.13 -0.13
CA VAL A 311 5.60 7.65 -0.34
C VAL A 311 4.97 7.96 1.02
N ALA A 312 4.67 9.24 1.25
CA ALA A 312 3.83 9.67 2.36
C ALA A 312 2.38 9.74 1.88
N THR A 313 1.46 9.09 2.58
CA THR A 313 0.01 9.20 2.36
C THR A 313 -0.66 9.76 3.59
N VAL A 314 -1.71 10.57 3.41
CA VAL A 314 -2.40 11.21 4.52
C VAL A 314 -3.87 10.84 4.59
N ARG A 315 -4.41 10.91 5.81
CA ARG A 315 -5.84 10.79 6.07
C ARG A 315 -6.27 11.87 7.06
N GLY A 316 -7.42 12.50 6.80
CA GLY A 316 -7.94 13.54 7.69
C GLY A 316 -7.60 14.97 7.29
N PHE A 317 -7.00 15.19 6.12
CA PHE A 317 -6.60 16.49 5.61
C PHE A 317 -7.48 16.88 4.42
N GLY A 318 -7.67 18.18 4.21
CA GLY A 318 -8.32 18.73 3.03
C GLY A 318 -7.31 19.29 2.04
N LEU A 319 -6.34 20.07 2.53
CA LEU A 319 -5.23 20.62 1.74
C LEU A 319 -3.93 20.41 2.54
N PRO A 320 -3.40 19.18 2.53
CA PRO A 320 -2.17 18.86 3.26
C PRO A 320 -0.98 19.65 2.71
N ILE A 321 -0.08 20.02 3.61
CA ILE A 321 1.23 20.61 3.30
C ILE A 321 2.27 19.65 3.86
N TYR A 322 3.12 19.10 2.99
CA TYR A 322 4.07 18.05 3.37
C TYR A 322 5.42 18.62 3.76
N ARG A 323 6.09 17.95 4.70
CA ARG A 323 7.48 18.21 5.05
C ARG A 323 8.24 16.93 5.27
N TRP A 324 9.41 16.85 4.64
CA TRP A 324 10.31 15.70 4.69
C TRP A 324 11.59 16.03 5.44
N ARG A 325 12.08 15.06 6.21
CA ARG A 325 13.41 15.09 6.82
C ARG A 325 14.12 13.77 6.64
N VAL A 326 15.44 13.84 6.54
CA VAL A 326 16.32 12.67 6.61
C VAL A 326 17.33 12.90 7.72
N ASN A 327 17.40 11.99 8.69
CA ASN A 327 18.22 12.10 9.89
C ASN A 327 18.10 13.49 10.57
N GLY A 328 16.86 14.01 10.65
CA GLY A 328 16.56 15.31 11.25
C GLY A 328 16.84 16.55 10.39
N VAL A 329 17.42 16.41 9.19
CA VAL A 329 17.69 17.53 8.26
C VAL A 329 16.50 17.72 7.31
N ASP A 330 16.01 18.96 7.19
CA ASP A 330 14.88 19.31 6.31
C ASP A 330 15.26 19.26 4.82
N LEU A 331 14.41 18.64 4.01
CA LEU A 331 14.52 18.63 2.54
C LEU A 331 13.76 19.80 1.90
N ASN A 332 12.61 20.16 2.46
CA ASN A 332 11.78 21.27 2.02
C ASN A 332 11.53 22.23 3.20
N PRO A 333 12.41 23.23 3.41
CA PRO A 333 12.27 24.18 4.52
C PRO A 333 10.96 24.99 4.42
N PRO A 334 10.51 25.65 5.50
CA PRO A 334 9.24 26.37 5.55
C PRO A 334 8.95 27.32 4.37
N ALA A 335 10.00 27.94 3.80
CA ALA A 335 9.87 28.84 2.65
C ALA A 335 9.52 28.14 1.32
N GLN A 336 9.60 26.81 1.26
CA GLN A 336 9.39 25.98 0.08
C GLN A 336 8.19 25.01 0.23
N LEU A 337 7.47 25.06 1.35
CA LEU A 337 6.33 24.16 1.63
C LEU A 337 5.15 24.32 0.66
N ASP A 338 5.09 25.42 -0.08
CA ASP A 338 4.07 25.67 -1.11
C ASP A 338 4.54 25.34 -2.54
N GLN A 339 5.76 24.80 -2.70
CA GLN A 339 6.30 24.46 -4.02
C GLN A 339 6.00 23.00 -4.35
N PRO A 340 5.21 22.71 -5.41
CA PRO A 340 4.73 21.35 -5.70
C PRO A 340 5.83 20.40 -6.17
N ASN A 341 7.06 20.89 -6.40
CA ASN A 341 8.22 20.08 -6.73
C ASN A 341 9.49 20.74 -6.19
N VAL A 342 10.21 20.06 -5.30
CA VAL A 342 11.49 20.54 -4.74
C VAL A 342 12.57 19.54 -5.09
N GLN A 343 13.69 20.00 -5.64
CA GLN A 343 14.85 19.15 -5.90
C GLN A 343 16.10 19.80 -5.30
N GLY A 344 17.03 18.99 -4.83
CA GLY A 344 18.26 19.50 -4.26
C GLY A 344 19.20 18.41 -3.78
N SER A 345 20.22 18.83 -3.05
CA SER A 345 21.15 17.93 -2.38
C SER A 345 21.41 18.43 -0.97
N ILE A 346 21.47 17.50 -0.01
CA ILE A 346 21.80 17.77 1.38
C ILE A 346 22.88 16.80 1.87
N THR A 347 23.61 17.17 2.92
CA THR A 347 24.49 16.26 3.64
C THR A 347 23.86 15.90 4.98
N VAL A 348 23.81 14.61 5.29
CA VAL A 348 23.36 14.11 6.60
C VAL A 348 24.46 13.30 7.27
N GLN A 349 24.46 13.28 8.60
CA GLN A 349 25.26 12.32 9.35
C GLN A 349 24.50 10.99 9.40
N ALA A 350 25.12 9.90 8.91
CA ALA A 350 24.54 8.57 8.90
C ALA A 350 25.57 7.52 9.31
N THR A 351 25.11 6.43 9.94
CA THR A 351 25.96 5.27 10.19
C THR A 351 26.12 4.52 8.87
N VAL A 352 27.36 4.31 8.46
CA VAL A 352 27.71 3.55 7.26
C VAL A 352 28.53 2.35 7.69
N ALA A 353 28.03 1.15 7.42
CA ALA A 353 28.75 -0.11 7.63
C ALA A 353 29.29 -0.62 6.29
N THR A 354 30.52 -1.10 6.27
CA THR A 354 31.14 -1.67 5.07
C THR A 354 31.43 -3.15 5.26
N ASP A 355 31.30 -3.94 4.20
CA ASP A 355 31.61 -5.36 4.25
C ASP A 355 33.11 -5.60 4.08
N HIS A 356 33.68 -6.44 4.93
CA HIS A 356 35.06 -6.87 4.77
C HIS A 356 35.26 -8.28 5.35
N ALA A 357 35.78 -9.18 4.52
CA ALA A 357 35.88 -10.60 4.87
C ALA A 357 36.78 -10.90 6.09
N ALA A 358 37.78 -10.06 6.34
CA ALA A 358 38.71 -10.21 7.48
C ALA A 358 38.42 -9.26 8.65
N GLN A 359 37.47 -8.33 8.49
CA GLN A 359 37.06 -7.36 9.50
C GLN A 359 35.54 -7.27 9.46
N PRO A 360 34.83 -8.22 10.11
CA PRO A 360 33.39 -8.27 10.01
C PRO A 360 32.78 -6.97 10.55
N SER A 361 32.17 -6.19 9.65
CA SER A 361 31.35 -4.99 9.88
C SER A 361 32.02 -3.88 10.70
N THR A 362 32.85 -3.09 10.04
CA THR A 362 33.23 -1.76 10.56
C THR A 362 32.14 -0.76 10.22
N SER A 363 31.51 -0.18 11.24
CA SER A 363 30.56 0.94 11.07
C SER A 363 31.16 2.24 11.57
N ALA A 364 30.98 3.32 10.82
CA ALA A 364 31.36 4.66 11.26
C ALA A 364 30.26 5.66 10.94
N LEU A 365 30.19 6.73 11.74
CA LEU A 365 29.36 7.88 11.43
C LEU A 365 30.04 8.69 10.34
N GLN A 366 29.36 8.90 9.21
CA GLN A 366 29.91 9.58 8.04
C GLN A 366 28.96 10.68 7.54
N ASP A 367 29.53 11.68 6.88
CA ASP A 367 28.78 12.66 6.11
C ASP A 367 28.35 12.03 4.78
N VAL A 368 27.06 11.84 4.60
CA VAL A 368 26.44 11.24 3.42
C VAL A 368 25.72 12.32 2.62
N LEU A 369 26.16 12.53 1.38
CA LEU A 369 25.45 13.36 0.40
C LEU A 369 24.21 12.61 -0.07
N ILE A 370 23.08 13.30 -0.09
CA ILE A 370 21.79 12.80 -0.60
C ILE A 370 21.32 13.76 -1.69
N ASN A 371 21.11 13.26 -2.90
CA ASN A 371 20.33 14.00 -3.90
C ASN A 371 18.88 13.58 -3.80
N TYR A 372 17.96 14.54 -3.87
CA TYR A 372 16.54 14.25 -3.70
C TYR A 372 15.65 15.05 -4.65
N GLY A 373 14.47 14.49 -4.90
CA GLY A 373 13.30 15.15 -5.45
C GLY A 373 12.08 14.86 -4.60
N VAL A 374 11.33 15.90 -4.26
CA VAL A 374 10.02 15.82 -3.61
C VAL A 374 8.97 16.26 -4.62
N GLY A 375 7.93 15.46 -4.79
CA GLY A 375 6.71 15.80 -5.52
C GLY A 375 5.47 15.66 -4.63
N GLU A 376 4.42 16.40 -4.94
CA GLU A 376 3.18 16.40 -4.17
C GLU A 376 1.95 16.16 -5.06
N ASP A 377 1.01 15.39 -4.52
CA ASP A 377 -0.37 15.22 -4.99
C ASP A 377 -1.33 15.63 -3.85
N ASP A 378 -2.65 15.69 -4.13
CA ASP A 378 -3.65 16.12 -3.15
C ASP A 378 -3.57 15.40 -1.79
N PHE A 379 -3.28 14.09 -1.77
CA PHE A 379 -3.28 13.26 -0.56
C PHE A 379 -2.05 12.35 -0.43
N SER A 380 -1.02 12.61 -1.24
CA SER A 380 0.27 11.96 -1.12
C SER A 380 1.42 12.90 -1.44
N SER A 381 2.60 12.59 -0.92
CA SER A 381 3.86 13.19 -1.36
C SER A 381 4.89 12.09 -1.58
N ASN A 382 5.70 12.25 -2.62
CA ASN A 382 6.74 11.32 -3.00
C ASN A 382 8.10 11.97 -2.78
N LEU A 383 8.95 11.34 -1.98
CA LEU A 383 10.37 11.66 -1.88
C LEU A 383 11.16 10.58 -2.61
N VAL A 384 11.93 10.96 -3.61
CA VAL A 384 12.85 10.06 -4.31
C VAL A 384 14.26 10.56 -4.04
N PHE A 385 15.16 9.68 -3.61
CA PHE A 385 16.55 10.07 -3.36
C PHE A 385 17.57 8.99 -3.72
N ASP A 386 18.80 9.44 -3.98
CA ASP A 386 19.98 8.61 -4.19
C ASP A 386 21.15 9.07 -3.30
N LEU A 387 22.15 8.19 -3.15
CA LEU A 387 23.32 8.39 -2.28
C LEU A 387 24.61 8.34 -3.13
N PRO A 388 24.93 9.40 -3.89
CA PRO A 388 25.99 9.35 -4.88
C PRO A 388 27.36 9.13 -4.23
N GLY A 389 28.09 8.12 -4.72
CA GLY A 389 29.47 7.86 -4.29
C GLY A 389 29.62 7.27 -2.89
N VAL A 390 28.53 6.89 -2.22
CA VAL A 390 28.58 6.21 -0.92
C VAL A 390 28.56 4.70 -1.11
N VAL A 391 29.63 4.06 -0.66
CA VAL A 391 29.75 2.60 -0.56
C VAL A 391 29.42 2.17 0.86
N GLY A 392 28.68 1.07 1.00
CA GLY A 392 28.27 0.51 2.29
C GLY A 392 26.78 0.41 2.48
N HIS A 393 26.42 -0.09 3.66
CA HIS A 393 25.06 -0.16 4.19
C HIS A 393 24.80 1.11 4.99
N VAL A 394 23.92 1.97 4.48
CA VAL A 394 23.68 3.31 5.04
C VAL A 394 22.38 3.31 5.84
N ASP A 395 22.47 3.54 7.14
CA ASP A 395 21.30 3.64 8.02
C ASP A 395 20.73 5.06 8.03
N LEU A 396 19.47 5.19 7.60
CA LEU A 396 18.73 6.44 7.51
C LEU A 396 17.42 6.36 8.29
N SER A 397 17.03 7.48 8.89
CA SER A 397 15.70 7.75 9.44
C SER A 397 14.99 8.72 8.52
N ILE A 398 13.91 8.27 7.90
CA ILE A 398 13.08 9.07 7.01
C ILE A 398 11.85 9.53 7.78
N GLU A 399 11.64 10.85 7.86
CA GLU A 399 10.49 11.44 8.52
C GLU A 399 9.62 12.16 7.50
N ALA A 400 8.31 11.93 7.57
CA ALA A 400 7.31 12.67 6.81
C ALA A 400 6.30 13.27 7.77
N SER A 401 5.95 14.53 7.54
CA SER A 401 4.91 15.23 8.29
C SER A 401 3.97 15.98 7.37
N ALA A 402 2.74 16.16 7.83
CA ALA A 402 1.73 16.92 7.14
C ALA A 402 1.03 17.87 8.12
N SER A 403 0.83 19.11 7.68
CA SER A 403 -0.05 20.09 8.31
C SER A 403 -1.21 20.42 7.37
N GLU A 404 -2.21 21.12 7.87
CA GLU A 404 -3.37 21.53 7.08
C GLU A 404 -3.27 23.02 6.75
N ARG A 405 -3.44 23.38 5.47
CA ARG A 405 -3.25 24.75 4.98
C ARG A 405 -4.13 25.79 5.70
N PHE A 406 -5.38 25.45 6.00
CA PHE A 406 -6.33 26.45 6.52
C PHE A 406 -7.00 26.12 7.86
N ALA A 407 -7.31 24.85 8.12
CA ALA A 407 -8.20 24.46 9.21
C ALA A 407 -7.51 24.32 10.58
N SER A 408 -6.20 24.06 10.62
CA SER A 408 -5.46 23.84 11.86
C SER A 408 -3.95 23.98 11.65
N SER A 409 -3.23 24.41 12.67
CA SER A 409 -1.76 24.38 12.72
C SER A 409 -1.19 23.06 13.25
N ASP A 410 -2.05 22.08 13.57
CA ASP A 410 -1.61 20.77 14.04
C ASP A 410 -0.79 20.05 12.97
N VAL A 411 0.30 19.43 13.40
CA VAL A 411 1.19 18.63 12.56
C VAL A 411 1.02 17.17 12.93
N SER A 412 0.72 16.33 11.95
CA SER A 412 0.84 14.88 12.09
C SER A 412 2.12 14.42 11.40
N TRP A 413 2.79 13.41 11.95
CA TRP A 413 4.05 12.95 11.43
C TRP A 413 4.24 11.46 11.65
N THR A 414 5.17 10.89 10.90
CA THR A 414 5.61 9.51 11.03
C THR A 414 7.09 9.42 10.64
N ALA A 415 7.77 8.40 11.14
CA ALA A 415 9.16 8.13 10.83
C ALA A 415 9.39 6.64 10.63
N GLN A 416 10.30 6.30 9.73
CA GLN A 416 10.71 4.93 9.47
C GLN A 416 12.21 4.89 9.20
N SER A 417 12.87 3.90 9.79
CA SER A 417 14.28 3.61 9.51
C SER A 417 14.42 2.69 8.31
N ILE A 418 15.47 2.90 7.52
CA ILE A 418 15.87 2.08 6.38
C ILE A 418 17.38 1.92 6.36
N THR A 419 17.85 0.74 5.98
CA THR A 419 19.24 0.51 5.59
C THR A 419 19.29 0.44 4.07
N VAL A 420 20.06 1.35 3.46
CA VAL A 420 20.28 1.36 2.01
C VAL A 420 21.52 0.54 1.72
N ASP A 421 21.34 -0.74 1.35
CA ASP A 421 22.47 -1.62 1.04
C ASP A 421 23.05 -1.30 -0.35
N ASN A 422 24.03 -0.40 -0.41
CA ASN A 422 24.75 -0.08 -1.64
C ASN A 422 25.92 -1.04 -1.91
N GLU A 423 26.14 -2.03 -1.06
CA GLU A 423 27.30 -2.92 -1.08
C GLU A 423 26.87 -4.38 -0.98
N SER A 424 27.63 -5.27 -1.61
CA SER A 424 27.49 -6.71 -1.41
C SER A 424 28.84 -7.40 -1.45
N LEU A 425 29.14 -8.15 -0.39
CA LEU A 425 30.27 -9.07 -0.35
C LEU A 425 29.91 -10.43 -0.92
N HIS A 426 30.73 -10.90 -1.87
CA HIS A 426 30.62 -12.24 -2.43
C HIS A 426 32.00 -12.90 -2.57
N TRP A 427 31.99 -14.21 -2.74
CA TRP A 427 33.21 -15.01 -2.80
C TRP A 427 33.43 -15.61 -4.19
N GLU A 428 34.64 -16.06 -4.47
CA GLU A 428 34.90 -16.86 -5.67
C GLU A 428 34.04 -18.14 -5.70
N ALA A 429 33.78 -18.67 -6.91
CA ALA A 429 32.93 -19.85 -7.11
C ALA A 429 33.37 -21.08 -6.29
N ARG A 430 34.67 -21.22 -6.03
CA ARG A 430 35.22 -22.30 -5.21
C ARG A 430 34.68 -22.27 -3.78
N TYR A 431 34.53 -21.09 -3.17
CA TYR A 431 33.97 -20.93 -1.82
C TYR A 431 32.59 -21.56 -1.69
N TYR A 432 31.69 -21.26 -2.64
CA TYR A 432 30.33 -21.80 -2.61
C TYR A 432 30.30 -23.30 -2.91
N THR A 433 31.16 -23.77 -3.82
CA THR A 433 31.30 -25.20 -4.13
C THR A 433 31.77 -26.00 -2.91
N ASP A 434 32.78 -25.50 -2.19
CA ASP A 434 33.30 -26.15 -1.00
C ASP A 434 32.31 -26.06 0.17
N ARG A 435 31.62 -24.92 0.33
CA ARG A 435 30.50 -24.78 1.28
C ARG A 435 29.46 -25.86 1.08
N GLU A 436 28.96 -26.05 -0.15
CA GLU A 436 27.96 -27.08 -0.45
C GLU A 436 28.50 -28.49 -0.19
N ARG A 437 29.76 -28.76 -0.57
CA ARG A 437 30.41 -30.06 -0.34
C ARG A 437 30.51 -30.41 1.14
N CYS A 438 30.86 -29.46 2.01
CA CYS A 438 30.95 -29.68 3.45
C CYS A 438 29.58 -29.72 4.13
N MET A 439 28.64 -28.89 3.63
CA MET A 439 27.30 -28.75 4.18
C MET A 439 26.45 -29.99 3.88
N LYS A 440 26.58 -30.61 2.71
CA LYS A 440 25.73 -31.73 2.28
C LYS A 440 25.80 -32.95 3.20
N PRO A 441 26.97 -33.52 3.56
CA PRO A 441 27.04 -34.65 4.50
C PRO A 441 26.44 -34.30 5.87
N PHE A 442 26.63 -33.05 6.31
CA PHE A 442 26.09 -32.57 7.57
C PHE A 442 24.56 -32.48 7.53
N LEU A 443 23.98 -31.90 6.49
CA LEU A 443 22.53 -31.83 6.29
C LEU A 443 21.92 -33.22 6.08
N ASP A 444 22.61 -34.14 5.41
CA ASP A 444 22.16 -35.51 5.21
C ASP A 444 22.07 -36.29 6.53
N VAL A 445 22.99 -36.07 7.47
CA VAL A 445 22.92 -36.65 8.83
C VAL A 445 21.81 -35.97 9.64
N ALA A 446 21.70 -34.63 9.56
CA ALA A 446 20.66 -33.88 10.25
C ALA A 446 19.25 -34.29 9.80
N ALA A 447 19.02 -34.42 8.49
CA ALA A 447 17.75 -34.83 7.92
C ALA A 447 17.38 -36.28 8.24
N ARG A 448 18.36 -37.19 8.31
CA ARG A 448 18.13 -38.60 8.61
C ARG A 448 17.79 -38.87 10.07
N TYR A 449 18.30 -38.09 11.02
CA TYR A 449 18.24 -38.47 12.44
C TYR A 449 17.88 -37.35 13.42
N ILE A 450 17.85 -36.08 13.01
CA ILE A 450 17.54 -34.95 13.91
C ILE A 450 16.14 -34.37 13.66
N ARG A 451 15.55 -34.54 12.47
CA ARG A 451 14.15 -34.12 12.19
C ARG A 451 13.09 -34.86 13.03
N SER A 452 13.45 -35.99 13.64
CA SER A 452 12.61 -36.69 14.61
C SER A 452 13.18 -36.49 16.01
N ASP A 453 12.61 -35.54 16.75
CA ASP A 453 12.89 -35.21 18.16
C ASP A 453 13.14 -36.43 19.09
N PRO A 454 12.41 -37.58 18.98
CA PRO A 454 12.65 -38.71 19.88
C PRO A 454 13.95 -39.50 19.64
N PHE A 455 14.66 -39.31 18.52
CA PHE A 455 15.90 -40.07 18.23
C PHE A 455 17.18 -39.33 18.65
N PHE A 456 17.14 -38.02 18.82
CA PHE A 456 18.33 -37.24 19.20
C PHE A 456 18.80 -37.56 20.62
N SER A 457 17.88 -37.84 21.53
CA SER A 457 18.15 -38.34 22.89
C SER A 457 18.66 -39.79 22.88
N LEU A 458 18.21 -40.61 21.93
CA LEU A 458 18.61 -42.00 21.77
C LEU A 458 20.05 -42.12 21.23
N VAL A 459 20.48 -41.25 20.31
CA VAL A 459 21.86 -41.24 19.80
C VAL A 459 22.86 -40.84 20.89
N LYS A 460 22.47 -39.95 21.82
CA LYS A 460 23.29 -39.58 22.98
C LYS A 460 23.45 -40.71 24.01
N SER A 461 22.59 -41.74 23.98
CA SER A 461 22.65 -42.87 24.91
C SER A 461 23.27 -44.14 24.33
N LEU A 462 23.74 -44.11 23.07
CA LEU A 462 24.46 -45.21 22.48
C LEU A 462 25.89 -45.31 23.06
N PRO A 463 26.37 -46.52 23.42
CA PRO A 463 27.70 -46.71 24.01
C PRO A 463 28.87 -46.33 23.08
N ASP A 464 28.67 -46.39 21.76
CA ASP A 464 29.64 -46.01 20.73
C ASP A 464 28.91 -45.56 19.45
N PRO A 465 28.42 -44.31 19.37
CA PRO A 465 27.83 -43.80 18.14
C PRO A 465 28.92 -43.73 17.06
N PRO A 466 28.64 -44.15 15.81
CA PRO A 466 29.61 -44.05 14.72
C PRO A 466 30.23 -42.65 14.59
N GLN A 467 31.52 -42.57 14.23
CA GLN A 467 32.33 -41.35 14.34
C GLN A 467 31.73 -40.12 13.63
N GLU A 468 30.98 -40.34 12.55
CA GLU A 468 30.28 -39.30 11.81
C GLU A 468 29.22 -38.57 12.68
N TYR A 469 28.54 -39.28 13.59
CA TYR A 469 27.56 -38.72 14.52
C TYR A 469 28.21 -37.89 15.62
N THR A 470 29.28 -38.40 16.22
CA THR A 470 30.03 -37.69 17.27
C THR A 470 30.60 -36.39 16.72
N ARG A 471 31.05 -36.39 15.45
CA ARG A 471 31.48 -35.18 14.76
C ARG A 471 30.32 -34.22 14.60
N VAL A 472 29.20 -34.61 13.98
CA VAL A 472 28.04 -33.73 13.75
C VAL A 472 27.50 -33.12 15.06
N ILE A 473 27.38 -33.91 16.13
CA ILE A 473 26.91 -33.44 17.44
C ILE A 473 27.90 -32.45 18.07
N ARG A 474 29.21 -32.73 17.99
CA ARG A 474 30.24 -31.83 18.50
C ARG A 474 30.23 -30.48 17.78
N GLU A 475 30.16 -30.51 16.45
CA GLU A 475 30.16 -29.29 15.65
C GLU A 475 28.86 -28.47 15.85
N LEU A 476 27.70 -29.13 15.96
CA LEU A 476 26.43 -28.49 16.37
C LEU A 476 26.53 -27.84 17.76
N THR A 477 27.13 -28.55 18.71
CA THR A 477 27.35 -28.05 20.07
C THR A 477 28.25 -26.80 20.08
N GLN A 478 29.28 -26.78 19.22
CA GLN A 478 30.16 -25.62 19.07
C GLN A 478 29.46 -24.43 18.41
N ALA A 479 28.71 -24.66 17.33
CA ALA A 479 27.92 -23.62 16.68
C ALA A 479 26.86 -23.03 17.63
N SER A 480 26.13 -23.87 18.37
CA SER A 480 25.18 -23.42 19.39
C SER A 480 25.85 -22.61 20.51
N ALA A 481 27.06 -22.99 20.93
CA ALA A 481 27.82 -22.24 21.94
C ALA A 481 28.23 -20.85 21.42
N GLN A 482 28.64 -20.74 20.16
CA GLN A 482 28.95 -19.44 19.55
C GLN A 482 27.73 -18.53 19.42
N ILE A 483 26.56 -19.08 19.05
CA ILE A 483 25.29 -18.33 19.03
C ILE A 483 24.93 -17.86 20.44
N ALA A 484 25.17 -18.68 21.47
CA ALA A 484 24.93 -18.29 22.86
C ALA A 484 25.88 -17.16 23.32
N THR A 485 27.15 -17.19 22.90
CA THR A 485 28.10 -16.10 23.15
C THR A 485 27.71 -14.82 22.41
N LEU A 486 27.27 -14.93 21.14
CA LEU A 486 26.74 -13.81 20.37
C LEU A 486 25.52 -13.19 21.05
N ALA A 487 24.63 -14.01 21.61
CA ALA A 487 23.43 -13.54 22.31
C ALA A 487 23.73 -12.68 23.54
N GLN A 488 24.93 -12.77 24.12
CA GLN A 488 25.36 -11.91 25.25
C GLN A 488 25.69 -10.47 24.79
N HIS A 489 26.03 -10.28 23.52
CA HIS A 489 26.51 -9.00 22.97
C HIS A 489 25.56 -8.41 21.93
N ALA A 490 24.84 -9.25 21.20
CA ALA A 490 24.01 -8.92 20.05
C ALA A 490 22.78 -9.87 20.01
N PRO A 491 21.78 -9.66 20.89
CA PRO A 491 20.70 -10.62 21.14
C PRO A 491 19.76 -10.80 19.95
N ASP A 492 19.52 -9.75 19.17
CA ASP A 492 18.61 -9.78 18.02
C ASP A 492 19.24 -10.53 16.84
N GLN A 493 20.51 -10.25 16.53
CA GLN A 493 21.29 -10.97 15.51
C GLN A 493 21.47 -12.45 15.89
N ALA A 494 21.68 -12.74 17.18
CA ALA A 494 21.74 -14.13 17.65
C ALA A 494 20.40 -14.87 17.49
N ARG A 495 19.28 -14.18 17.65
CA ARG A 495 17.93 -14.74 17.43
C ARG A 495 17.69 -15.02 15.95
N GLU A 496 18.05 -14.10 15.06
CA GLU A 496 17.94 -14.31 13.61
C GLU A 496 18.83 -15.47 13.13
N LEU A 497 20.09 -15.49 13.55
CA LEU A 497 21.02 -16.57 13.22
C LEU A 497 20.52 -17.92 13.75
N ARG A 498 19.94 -17.95 14.96
CA ARG A 498 19.30 -19.15 15.53
C ARG A 498 18.12 -19.61 14.68
N HIS A 499 17.26 -18.70 14.23
CA HIS A 499 16.12 -19.05 13.37
C HIS A 499 16.57 -19.54 12.00
N ALA A 500 17.56 -18.88 11.38
CA ALA A 500 18.14 -19.30 10.10
C ALA A 500 18.76 -20.71 10.21
N MET A 501 19.52 -20.97 11.28
CA MET A 501 20.12 -22.28 11.55
C MET A 501 19.05 -23.34 11.86
N SER A 502 18.05 -23.02 12.68
CA SER A 502 16.91 -23.91 12.96
C SER A 502 16.15 -24.31 11.69
N SER A 503 15.89 -23.33 10.82
CA SER A 503 15.21 -23.53 9.53
C SER A 503 16.05 -24.38 8.57
N ALA A 504 17.34 -24.04 8.40
CA ALA A 504 18.25 -24.77 7.52
C ALA A 504 18.44 -26.23 7.94
N LEU A 505 18.40 -26.51 9.24
CA LEU A 505 18.62 -27.84 9.80
C LEU A 505 17.32 -28.63 10.02
N GLY A 506 16.18 -27.97 9.98
CA GLY A 506 14.88 -28.58 10.29
C GLY A 506 14.78 -29.07 11.73
N ILE A 507 15.37 -28.33 12.68
CA ILE A 507 15.42 -28.66 14.11
C ILE A 507 14.78 -27.55 14.92
N ALA A 508 14.09 -27.87 16.00
CA ALA A 508 13.47 -26.84 16.84
C ALA A 508 14.54 -25.94 17.48
N PRO A 509 14.32 -24.61 17.57
CA PRO A 509 15.27 -23.69 18.21
C PRO A 509 15.66 -24.10 19.63
N ALA A 510 14.72 -24.70 20.39
CA ALA A 510 14.97 -25.19 21.75
C ALA A 510 16.03 -26.30 21.83
N VAL A 511 16.16 -27.14 20.79
CA VAL A 511 17.19 -28.20 20.73
C VAL A 511 18.59 -27.58 20.57
N LEU A 512 18.69 -26.49 19.79
CA LEU A 512 19.94 -25.73 19.66
C LEU A 512 20.36 -25.08 20.99
N ASP A 513 19.39 -24.59 21.77
CA ASP A 513 19.66 -23.99 23.08
C ASP A 513 20.14 -25.02 24.11
N GLU A 514 19.56 -26.22 24.14
CA GLU A 514 20.01 -27.31 25.02
C GLU A 514 21.43 -27.80 24.67
N LEU A 515 21.78 -27.82 23.39
CA LEU A 515 23.15 -28.14 22.95
C LEU A 515 24.16 -27.09 23.40
N GLY A 516 23.84 -25.80 23.31
CA GLY A 516 24.72 -24.72 23.77
C GLY A 516 25.01 -24.77 25.28
N LYS A 517 24.03 -25.18 26.10
CA LYS A 517 24.16 -25.29 27.57
C LYS A 517 25.10 -26.40 28.03
N ALA A 518 25.23 -27.49 27.27
CA ALA A 518 26.06 -28.64 27.64
C ALA A 518 27.57 -28.31 27.66
N ASN A 519 28.02 -27.35 26.85
CA ASN A 519 29.43 -26.99 26.72
C ASN A 519 29.93 -26.07 27.85
N ILE A 520 29.03 -25.25 28.42
CA ILE A 520 29.35 -24.29 29.50
C ILE A 520 29.66 -25.00 30.83
N ARG A 521 29.18 -26.24 31.03
CA ARG A 521 29.49 -27.03 32.24
C ARG A 521 30.88 -27.68 32.23
N SER A 522 31.58 -27.75 31.10
CA SER A 522 32.89 -28.44 31.03
C SER A 522 34.12 -27.55 31.30
N THR A 523 33.94 -26.23 31.39
CA THR A 523 35.03 -25.27 31.65
C THR A 523 35.12 -24.79 33.09
N ALA A 524 34.31 -25.33 34.01
CA ALA A 524 34.40 -25.02 35.44
C ALA A 524 35.40 -25.98 36.12
N VAL A 525 36.61 -25.49 36.41
CA VAL A 525 37.56 -26.16 37.32
C VAL A 525 36.95 -26.19 38.73
N PRO A 526 36.93 -27.32 39.45
CA PRO A 526 36.47 -27.34 40.84
C PRO A 526 37.55 -26.72 41.74
N HIS A 527 37.21 -25.60 42.38
CA HIS A 527 37.88 -25.18 43.61
C HIS A 527 37.41 -26.07 44.76
N GLU A 528 38.22 -27.05 45.15
CA GLU A 528 38.15 -27.64 46.49
C GLU A 528 39.57 -27.72 47.08
N VAL A 529 39.81 -26.94 48.12
CA VAL A 529 40.85 -27.18 49.12
C VAL A 529 40.11 -27.57 50.40
N PRO A 530 40.41 -28.72 51.03
CA PRO A 530 39.78 -29.07 52.31
C PRO A 530 40.40 -28.28 53.47
N GLU A 531 39.56 -27.56 54.20
CA GLU A 531 39.86 -27.02 55.52
C GLU A 531 39.93 -28.16 56.55
N THR A 532 41.14 -28.60 56.90
CA THR A 532 41.44 -29.15 58.24
C THR A 532 42.95 -29.21 58.45
N LEU A 533 43.50 -28.27 59.25
CA LEU A 533 44.49 -28.52 60.32
C LEU A 533 45.08 -27.20 60.82
N LEU A 534 44.34 -26.52 61.71
CA LEU A 534 44.90 -25.58 62.66
C LEU A 534 45.17 -26.34 63.96
N LYS A 535 46.46 -26.59 64.27
CA LYS A 535 47.09 -26.47 65.60
C LYS A 535 48.43 -27.20 65.63
N GLY A 536 49.50 -26.45 65.89
CA GLY A 536 50.72 -27.03 66.43
C GLY A 536 51.99 -26.21 66.17
N MET A 537 52.33 -25.36 67.15
CA MET A 537 53.71 -24.93 67.47
C MET A 537 54.34 -23.94 66.46
N GLY A 538 54.77 -22.73 66.84
CA GLY A 538 55.44 -22.33 68.06
C GLY A 538 56.93 -22.15 67.78
N GLN A 539 57.35 -20.89 67.60
CA GLN A 539 58.67 -20.29 67.83
C GLN A 539 59.96 -20.90 67.24
N GLN A 540 60.79 -20.00 66.69
CA GLN A 540 62.23 -19.74 66.90
C GLN A 540 62.99 -19.59 65.58
N SER A 541 63.28 -18.35 65.15
CA SER A 541 64.50 -17.55 65.43
C SER A 541 65.61 -17.79 64.41
N GLY A 542 66.04 -16.72 63.75
CA GLY A 542 67.12 -16.64 62.77
C GLY A 542 66.95 -15.42 61.90
#